data_AF-A0A929DAY5-F1
#
_entry.id   AF-A0A929DAY5-F1
#
_cell.length_a   1.000
_cell.length_b   1.000
_cell.length_c   1.000
_cell.angle_alpha   90.00
_cell.angle_beta   90.00
_cell.angle_gamma   90.00
#
_symmetry.space_group_name_H-M   'P 1'
#
loop_
_entity.id
_entity.type
_entity.pdbx_description
1 polymer ?
#
loop_
_entity_poly.entity_id
_entity_poly.type
_entity_poly.pdbx_seq_one_letter_code
_entity_poly.pdbx_strand_id
1 'polypeptide(L)'
;EDECCGATLYLADRDLSLAAGRRKLEAVSCTGADLLLHGCGNCQLLLRRFQRMIVRDEPDLRMQALLLPQLIGLAMGLPEEALGLREGTWR
;
A
#
# COMPACT_ATOMS: atom_id res chain seq x y z
N GLU A 1 -10.18 0.95 -10.64
CA GLU A 1 -8.76 1.28 -10.44
C GLU A 1 -7.90 0.15 -11.01
N ASP A 2 -7.73 0.13 -12.34
CA ASP A 2 -7.11 -1.00 -13.05
C ASP A 2 -5.69 -0.65 -13.56
N GLU A 3 -5.18 0.54 -13.21
CA GLU A 3 -3.86 0.99 -13.63
C GLU A 3 -2.72 0.31 -12.85
N CYS A 4 -1.50 0.34 -13.39
CA CYS A 4 -0.31 -0.15 -12.69
C CYS A 4 0.07 0.77 -11.51
N CYS A 5 0.65 0.22 -10.44
CA CYS A 5 1.14 1.03 -9.32
C CYS A 5 2.37 1.88 -9.66
N GLY A 6 3.15 1.51 -10.68
CA GLY A 6 4.37 2.22 -11.08
C GLY A 6 5.63 1.86 -10.30
N ALA A 7 5.58 0.88 -9.38
CA ALA A 7 6.72 0.53 -8.51
C ALA A 7 7.99 0.13 -9.27
N THR A 8 7.87 -0.62 -10.38
CA THR A 8 9.01 -1.05 -11.20
C THR A 8 9.75 0.12 -11.86
N LEU A 9 9.08 1.26 -12.04
CA LEU A 9 9.69 2.47 -12.60
C LEU A 9 10.57 3.22 -11.58
N TYR A 10 10.49 2.90 -10.28
CA TYR A 10 11.12 3.70 -9.23
C TYR A 10 12.62 3.94 -9.43
N LEU A 11 13.35 2.96 -9.98
CA LEU A 11 14.79 3.08 -10.25
C LEU A 11 15.12 3.80 -11.55
N ALA A 12 14.19 3.83 -12.51
CA ALA A 12 14.38 4.47 -13.81
C ALA A 12 13.89 5.93 -13.80
N ASP A 13 12.71 6.15 -13.24
CA ASP A 13 12.07 7.45 -13.07
C ASP A 13 11.28 7.42 -11.74
N ARG A 14 11.94 7.96 -10.71
CA ARG A 14 11.39 7.99 -9.36
C ARG A 14 10.15 8.85 -9.27
N ASP A 15 10.13 10.00 -9.92
CA ASP A 15 9.05 10.97 -9.80
C ASP A 15 7.80 10.46 -10.50
N LEU A 16 7.96 9.85 -11.68
CA LEU A 16 6.87 9.16 -12.36
C LEU A 16 6.31 7.99 -11.54
N SER A 17 7.18 7.21 -10.91
CA SER A 17 6.77 6.10 -10.04
C SER A 17 5.93 6.58 -8.85
N LEU A 18 6.39 7.63 -8.17
CA LEU A 18 5.66 8.20 -7.02
C LEU A 18 4.36 8.87 -7.47
N ALA A 19 4.33 9.54 -8.62
CA ALA A 19 3.12 10.14 -9.18
C ALA A 19 2.05 9.08 -9.53
N ALA A 20 2.45 7.95 -10.13
CA ALA A 20 1.54 6.83 -10.38
C ALA A 20 0.96 6.28 -9.06
N GLY A 21 1.79 6.16 -8.03
CA GLY A 21 1.33 5.78 -6.69
C GLY A 21 0.36 6.78 -6.07
N ARG A 22 0.59 8.09 -6.24
CA ARG A 22 -0.30 9.16 -5.70
C ARG A 22 -1.69 9.08 -6.32
N ARG A 23 -1.76 8.97 -7.66
CA ARG A 23 -3.03 8.84 -8.39
C ARG A 23 -3.88 7.68 -7.88
N LYS A 24 -3.24 6.55 -7.55
CA LYS A 24 -3.96 5.41 -6.95
C LYS A 24 -4.56 5.73 -5.61
N LEU A 25 -3.81 6.40 -4.72
CA LEU A 25 -4.31 6.77 -3.39
C LEU A 25 -5.44 7.80 -3.49
N GLU A 26 -5.34 8.77 -4.41
CA GLU A 26 -6.40 9.76 -4.70
C GLU A 26 -7.67 9.09 -5.23
N ALA A 27 -7.54 8.11 -6.13
CA ALA A 27 -8.70 7.43 -6.70
C ALA A 27 -9.48 6.60 -5.66
N VAL A 28 -8.79 6.08 -4.64
CA VAL A 28 -9.41 5.23 -3.61
C VAL A 28 -9.79 6.00 -2.34
N SER A 29 -9.24 7.19 -2.09
CA SER A 29 -9.52 7.97 -0.87
C SER A 29 -11.01 8.35 -0.74
N CYS A 30 -11.68 8.60 -1.86
CA CYS A 30 -13.11 8.92 -1.90
C CYS A 30 -14.03 7.72 -1.70
N THR A 31 -13.51 6.49 -1.62
CA THR A 31 -14.33 5.26 -1.57
C THR A 31 -14.78 4.87 -0.16
N GLY A 32 -14.17 5.45 0.88
CA GLY A 32 -14.39 5.05 2.26
C GLY A 32 -13.79 3.68 2.62
N ALA A 33 -12.87 3.15 1.81
CA ALA A 33 -12.19 1.89 2.10
C ALA A 33 -11.28 2.00 3.33
N ASP A 34 -11.36 1.01 4.23
CA ASP A 34 -10.53 0.96 5.43
C ASP A 34 -9.06 0.58 5.15
N LEU A 35 -8.84 -0.17 4.07
CA LEU A 35 -7.57 -0.84 3.80
C LEU A 35 -7.32 -1.04 2.30
N LEU A 36 -6.07 -0.87 1.89
CA LEU A 36 -5.58 -1.32 0.60
C LEU A 36 -5.12 -2.79 0.66
N LEU A 37 -5.66 -3.63 -0.22
CA LEU A 37 -5.25 -5.01 -0.35
C LEU A 37 -4.41 -5.20 -1.61
N HIS A 38 -3.23 -5.80 -1.47
CA HIS A 38 -2.30 -5.97 -2.57
C HIS A 38 -2.03 -7.44 -2.87
N GLY A 39 -2.24 -7.85 -4.12
CA GLY A 39 -1.84 -9.17 -4.62
C GLY A 39 -0.39 -9.25 -5.10
N CYS A 40 0.36 -8.15 -5.05
CA CYS A 40 1.69 -8.02 -5.65
C CYS A 40 2.68 -7.36 -4.68
N GLY A 41 3.87 -7.96 -4.55
CA GLY A 41 4.95 -7.45 -3.69
C GLY A 41 5.46 -6.07 -4.12
N ASN A 42 5.44 -5.75 -5.41
CA ASN A 42 5.81 -4.42 -5.91
C ASN A 42 4.78 -3.35 -5.53
N CYS A 43 3.49 -3.67 -5.61
CA CYS A 43 2.43 -2.77 -5.12
C CYS A 43 2.60 -2.51 -3.63
N GLN A 44 2.84 -3.55 -2.84
CA GLN A 44 3.12 -3.45 -1.41
C GLN A 44 4.37 -2.59 -1.13
N LEU A 45 5.44 -2.73 -1.90
CA LEU A 45 6.63 -1.92 -1.74
C LEU A 45 6.32 -0.43 -1.94
N LEU A 46 5.67 -0.07 -3.04
CA LEU A 46 5.41 1.34 -3.34
C LEU A 46 4.30 1.93 -2.45
N LEU A 47 3.13 1.28 -2.44
CA LEU A 47 1.93 1.80 -1.80
C LEU A 47 1.87 1.53 -0.30
N ARG A 48 2.73 0.70 0.30
CA ARG A 48 2.86 0.62 1.77
C ARG A 48 4.19 1.17 2.27
N ARG A 49 5.31 0.63 1.79
CA ARG A 49 6.63 0.97 2.33
C ARG A 49 7.08 2.37 1.92
N PHE A 50 6.81 2.76 0.67
CA PHE A 50 7.17 4.08 0.14
C PHE A 50 6.07 5.12 0.23
N GLN A 51 4.88 4.76 0.74
CA GLN A 51 3.72 5.65 0.79
C GLN A 51 4.01 7.00 1.44
N ARG A 52 4.86 7.05 2.48
CA ARG A 52 5.29 8.30 3.14
C ARG A 52 6.00 9.29 2.20
N MET A 53 6.61 8.81 1.12
CA MET A 53 7.22 9.66 0.10
C MET A 53 6.17 10.19 -0.89
N ILE A 54 5.07 9.46 -1.08
CA ILE A 54 3.97 9.79 -1.98
C ILE A 54 3.06 10.86 -1.37
N VAL A 55 2.78 10.74 -0.07
CA VAL A 55 1.80 11.59 0.66
C VAL A 55 2.47 12.61 1.57
N ARG A 56 3.70 13.03 1.24
CA ARG A 56 4.49 13.93 2.10
C ARG A 56 3.79 15.29 2.30
N ASP A 57 3.19 15.79 1.24
CA ASP A 57 2.46 17.06 1.16
C ASP A 57 0.98 16.94 1.58
N GLU A 58 0.44 15.71 1.59
CA GLU A 58 -0.97 15.45 1.90
C GLU A 58 -1.11 14.20 2.80
N PRO A 59 -0.72 14.28 4.09
CA PRO A 59 -0.67 13.11 4.97
C PRO A 59 -2.01 12.40 5.16
N ASP A 60 -3.13 13.09 4.98
CA ASP A 60 -4.49 12.55 5.10
C ASP A 60 -4.83 11.56 3.97
N LEU A 61 -4.07 11.58 2.87
CA LEU A 61 -4.18 10.61 1.78
C LEU A 61 -3.57 9.23 2.14
N ARG A 62 -2.90 9.15 3.29
CA ARG A 62 -2.25 7.92 3.76
C ARG A 62 -3.31 6.85 4.06
N MET A 63 -3.10 5.66 3.53
CA MET A 63 -3.97 4.50 3.79
C MET A 63 -3.20 3.31 4.35
N GLN A 64 -3.86 2.52 5.19
CA GLN A 64 -3.33 1.23 5.62
C GLN A 64 -3.29 0.26 4.44
N ALA A 65 -2.35 -0.69 4.48
CA ALA A 65 -2.18 -1.64 3.39
C ALA A 65 -1.72 -3.02 3.88
N LEU A 66 -2.29 -4.09 3.33
CA LEU A 66 -1.86 -5.47 3.55
C LEU A 66 -1.58 -6.16 2.23
N LEU A 67 -0.64 -7.11 2.27
CA LEU A 67 -0.51 -8.10 1.21
C LEU A 67 -1.61 -9.17 1.40
N LEU A 68 -2.17 -9.69 0.31
CA LEU A 68 -3.25 -10.67 0.34
C LEU A 68 -2.97 -11.88 1.26
N PRO A 69 -1.79 -12.51 1.24
CA PRO A 69 -1.47 -13.61 2.16
C PRO A 69 -1.46 -13.19 3.64
N GLN A 70 -1.15 -11.92 3.94
CA GLN A 70 -1.21 -11.42 5.32
C GLN A 70 -2.66 -11.35 5.81
N LEU A 71 -3.58 -10.83 4.98
CA LEU A 71 -5.00 -10.80 5.33
C LEU A 71 -5.57 -12.22 5.51
N ILE A 72 -5.23 -13.14 4.61
CA ILE A 72 -5.65 -14.54 4.71
C ILE A 72 -5.10 -15.17 5.99
N GLY A 73 -3.83 -14.94 6.31
CA GLY A 73 -3.22 -15.45 7.54
C GLY A 73 -3.89 -14.93 8.81
N LEU A 74 -4.22 -13.63 8.85
CA LEU A 74 -4.98 -13.03 9.95
C LEU A 74 -6.37 -13.68 10.10
N ALA A 75 -7.07 -13.90 8.99
CA ALA A 75 -8.38 -14.56 9.00
C ALA A 75 -8.30 -16.03 9.45
N MET A 76 -7.16 -16.70 9.24
CA MET A 76 -6.89 -18.05 9.73
C MET A 76 -6.42 -18.09 11.20
N GLY A 77 -6.31 -16.94 11.88
CA GLY A 77 -5.87 -16.85 13.27
C GLY A 77 -4.35 -17.00 13.45
N LEU A 78 -3.56 -16.77 12.41
CA LEU A 78 -2.10 -16.72 12.55
C LEU A 78 -1.67 -15.45 13.31
N PRO A 79 -0.63 -15.55 14.16
CA PRO A 79 -0.11 -14.39 14.89
C PRO A 79 0.51 -13.37 13.94
N GLU A 80 0.42 -12.09 14.28
CA GLU A 80 0.90 -10.97 13.45
C GLU A 80 2.38 -11.09 13.12
N GLU A 81 3.19 -11.57 14.07
CA GLU A 81 4.63 -11.76 13.93
C GLU A 81 4.96 -12.78 12.83
N ALA A 82 4.19 -13.87 12.73
CA ALA A 82 4.38 -14.89 11.71
C ALA A 82 4.07 -14.36 10.30
N LEU A 83 3.29 -13.28 10.20
CA LEU A 83 2.93 -12.62 8.95
C LEU A 83 3.86 -11.44 8.62
N GLY A 84 4.90 -11.22 9.42
CA GLY A 84 5.80 -10.07 9.29
C GLY A 84 5.10 -8.73 9.55
N LEU A 85 4.01 -8.75 10.30
CA LEU A 85 3.32 -7.55 10.79
C LEU A 85 3.88 -7.20 12.19
N ARG A 86 3.81 -5.91 12.52
CA ARG A 86 4.06 -5.45 13.89
C ARG A 86 2.71 -5.22 14.56
N GLU A 87 2.62 -5.52 15.85
CA GLU A 87 1.39 -5.37 16.63
C GLU A 87 0.74 -3.99 16.38
N GLY A 88 -0.51 -3.99 15.94
CA GLY A 88 -1.30 -2.76 15.70
C GLY A 88 -0.87 -1.91 14.50
N THR A 89 0.01 -2.40 13.61
CA THR A 89 0.48 -1.60 12.46
C THR A 89 -0.40 -1.66 11.22
N TRP A 90 -1.48 -2.43 11.27
CA TRP A 90 -2.45 -2.55 10.17
C TRP A 90 -3.90 -2.25 10.58
N ARG A 91 -4.17 -2.12 11.90
CA ARG A 91 -5.47 -1.75 12.47
C ARG A 91 -5.51 -0.25 12.77
#